data_AF-A0A954NWW8-F1
#
_entry.id   AF-A0A954NWW8-F1
#
_cell.length_a   1.000
_cell.length_b   1.000
_cell.length_c   1.000
_cell.angle_alpha   90.00
_cell.angle_beta   90.00
_cell.angle_gamma   90.00
#
_symmetry.space_group_name_H-M   'P 1'
#
loop_
_entity.id
_entity.type
_entity.pdbx_description
1 polymer ?
#
loop_
_entity_poly.entity_id
_entity_poly.type
_entity_poly.pdbx_seq_one_letter_code
_entity_poly.pdbx_strand_id
1 'polypeptide(L)' 'MKNFHILFLLFFIFSACKAEEMPNEKGQSNSNVTKQPSGDIFYNGVVSSADELASKVGLDILMNGGNAIDAAVGVG' A
#
# COMPACT_ATOMS: atom_id res chain seq x y z
N MET A 1 2.18 43.08 4.64
CA MET A 1 1.94 41.76 5.26
C MET A 1 0.66 41.13 4.70
N LYS A 2 0.65 40.72 3.41
CA LYS A 2 -0.57 40.22 2.74
C LYS A 2 -0.59 38.69 2.56
N ASN A 3 0.51 38.03 2.95
CA ASN A 3 0.78 36.63 2.62
C ASN A 3 0.70 35.73 3.88
N PHE A 4 0.43 36.31 5.06
CA PHE A 4 0.35 35.56 6.32
C PHE A 4 -0.90 34.67 6.40
N HIS A 5 -1.98 35.05 5.69
CA HIS A 5 -3.20 34.23 5.60
C HIS A 5 -3.00 32.93 4.83
N ILE A 6 -2.07 32.88 3.87
CA ILE A 6 -1.71 31.65 3.13
C ILE A 6 -1.07 30.61 4.06
N LEU A 7 -0.27 31.06 5.04
CA LEU A 7 0.34 30.19 6.03
C LEU A 7 -0.70 29.62 7.01
N PHE A 8 -1.70 30.42 7.38
CA PHE A 8 -2.82 29.97 8.21
C PHE A 8 -3.73 28.98 7.47
N LEU A 9 -3.96 29.16 6.18
CA LEU A 9 -4.77 28.26 5.35
C LEU A 9 -4.13 26.86 5.23
N LEU A 10 -2.81 26.79 5.10
CA LEU A 10 -2.08 25.51 5.06
C LEU A 10 -2.15 24.76 6.39
N PHE A 11 -2.18 25.47 7.53
CA PHE A 11 -2.28 24.84 8.86
C PHE A 11 -3.66 24.20 9.11
N PHE A 12 -4.74 24.82 8.61
CA PHE A 12 -6.10 24.29 8.77
C PHE A 12 -6.38 23.03 7.93
N ILE A 13 -5.64 22.79 6.85
CA ILE A 13 -5.78 21.59 6.01
C ILE A 13 -5.23 20.34 6.72
N PHE A 14 -4.25 20.48 7.62
CA PHE A 14 -3.66 19.35 8.35
C PHE A 14 -4.50 18.85 9.54
N SER A 15 -5.50 19.61 9.99
CA SER A 15 -6.21 19.30 11.25
C SER A 15 -7.41 18.35 11.11
N ALA A 16 -7.68 17.81 9.91
CA ALA A 16 -8.84 16.96 9.65
C ALA A 16 -8.50 15.58 9.03
N CYS A 17 -7.51 14.89 9.59
CA CYS A 17 -7.37 13.44 9.38
C CYS A 17 -7.66 12.72 10.70
N LYS A 18 -8.84 12.11 10.83
CA LYS A 18 -9.07 11.04 11.80
C LYS A 18 -8.57 9.74 11.17
N ALA A 19 -7.50 9.17 11.71
CA ALA A 19 -7.12 7.80 11.40
C ALA A 19 -8.09 6.85 12.12
N GLU A 20 -8.82 6.04 11.36
CA GLU A 20 -9.57 4.91 11.89
C GLU A 20 -8.62 3.72 11.98
N GLU A 21 -8.45 3.17 13.19
CA GLU A 21 -7.62 2.00 13.43
C GLU A 21 -8.38 0.75 12.96
N MET A 22 -7.91 0.12 11.88
CA MET A 22 -8.45 -1.15 11.42
C MET A 22 -7.90 -2.27 12.31
N PRO A 23 -8.73 -3.25 12.72
CA PRO A 23 -8.28 -4.35 13.56
C PRO A 23 -7.17 -5.14 12.84
N ASN A 24 -6.07 -5.32 13.56
CA ASN A 24 -4.91 -6.12 13.15
C ASN A 24 -5.27 -7.61 13.24
N GLU A 25 -5.73 -8.18 12.12
CA GLU A 25 -5.75 -9.64 11.96
C GLU A 25 -4.34 -10.12 11.61
N LYS A 26 -3.67 -10.74 12.58
CA LYS A 26 -2.42 -11.45 12.34
C LYS A 26 -2.66 -12.58 11.34
N GLY A 27 -2.18 -12.40 10.12
CA GLY A 27 -2.10 -13.46 9.11
C GLY A 27 -1.17 -14.58 9.58
N GLN A 28 -1.77 -15.61 10.18
CA GLN A 28 -1.06 -16.81 10.62
C GLN A 28 -0.90 -17.76 9.42
N SER A 29 0.23 -17.65 8.74
CA SER A 29 0.67 -18.64 7.75
C SER A 29 1.05 -19.94 8.47
N ASN A 30 0.08 -20.84 8.60
CA ASN A 30 0.34 -22.23 8.92
C ASN A 30 0.34 -23.04 7.63
N SER A 31 1.50 -23.64 7.37
CA SER A 31 1.80 -24.61 6.33
C SER A 31 0.82 -25.78 6.37
N ASN A 32 -0.01 -25.89 5.33
CA ASN A 32 -0.30 -27.15 4.63
C ASN A 32 -0.95 -26.84 3.29
N VAL A 33 -0.43 -27.49 2.25
CA VAL A 33 -0.73 -27.29 0.84
C VAL A 33 -2.19 -27.60 0.54
N THR A 34 -3.02 -26.56 0.57
CA THR A 34 -4.16 -26.30 -0.31
C THR A 34 -4.50 -24.82 -0.11
N LYS A 35 -3.83 -23.92 -0.86
CA LYS A 35 -4.14 -22.48 -0.84
C LYS A 35 -5.52 -22.26 -1.48
N GLN A 36 -6.56 -22.38 -0.67
CA GLN A 36 -7.74 -21.56 -0.90
C GLN A 36 -7.29 -20.10 -0.73
N PRO A 37 -7.69 -19.16 -1.60
CA PRO A 37 -7.40 -17.76 -1.39
C PRO A 37 -8.09 -17.38 -0.07
N SER A 38 -7.30 -17.27 1.00
CA SER A 38 -7.70 -16.51 2.18
C SER A 38 -8.07 -15.13 1.66
N GLY A 39 -9.23 -14.60 2.07
CA GLY A 39 -9.70 -13.28 1.68
C GLY A 39 -8.85 -12.18 2.33
N ASP A 40 -7.53 -12.30 2.23
CA ASP A 40 -6.56 -11.44 2.87
C ASP A 40 -6.71 -10.03 2.27
N ILE A 41 -6.93 -9.08 3.16
CA ILE A 41 -7.02 -7.67 2.80
C ILE A 41 -5.63 -7.06 2.89
N PHE A 42 -5.17 -6.44 1.79
CA PHE A 42 -3.89 -5.75 1.72
C PHE A 42 -4.13 -4.24 1.59
N TYR A 43 -3.44 -3.42 2.41
CA TYR A 43 -3.70 -1.98 2.51
C TYR A 43 -2.75 -1.09 1.69
N ASN A 44 -1.49 -1.52 1.50
CA ASN A 44 -0.42 -0.67 0.96
C ASN A 44 -0.01 -1.02 -0.49
N GLY A 45 -0.73 -1.96 -1.11
CA GLY A 45 -0.44 -2.44 -2.46
C GLY A 45 -0.44 -3.97 -2.53
N VAL A 46 -0.85 -4.49 -3.68
CA VAL A 46 -0.85 -5.91 -4.01
C VAL A 46 -0.36 -6.08 -5.43
N VAL A 47 0.43 -7.13 -5.67
CA VAL A 47 0.90 -7.53 -7.01
C VAL A 47 0.50 -8.98 -7.22
N SER A 48 -0.10 -9.24 -8.38
CA SER A 48 -0.52 -10.58 -8.79
C SER A 48 0.03 -10.85 -10.19
N SER A 49 0.82 -11.90 -10.32
CA SER A 49 1.35 -12.38 -11.60
C SER A 49 1.30 -13.91 -11.65
N ALA A 50 1.30 -14.46 -12.86
CA ALA A 50 1.43 -15.89 -13.08
C ALA A 50 2.82 -16.44 -12.68
N ASP A 51 3.82 -15.55 -12.57
CA ASP A 51 5.18 -15.88 -12.17
C ASP A 51 5.49 -15.32 -10.77
N GLU A 52 6.06 -16.17 -9.90
CA GLU A 52 6.40 -15.80 -8.52
C GLU A 52 7.52 -14.76 -8.45
N LEU A 53 8.54 -14.86 -9.30
CA LEU A 53 9.63 -13.90 -9.37
C LEU A 53 9.14 -12.56 -9.91
N ALA A 54 8.27 -12.55 -10.92
CA ALA A 54 7.66 -11.32 -11.42
C ALA A 54 6.82 -10.62 -10.33
N SER A 55 6.06 -11.40 -9.55
CA SER A 55 5.31 -10.86 -8.40
C SER A 55 6.25 -10.23 -7.36
N LYS A 56 7.40 -10.87 -7.08
CA LYS A 56 8.44 -10.33 -6.19
C LYS A 56 9.05 -9.04 -6.73
N VAL A 57 9.35 -8.96 -8.03
CA VAL A 57 9.88 -7.75 -8.67
C VAL A 57 8.91 -6.58 -8.52
N GLY A 58 7.62 -6.78 -8.84
CA GLY A 58 6.61 -5.74 -8.67
C GLY A 58 6.46 -5.31 -7.21
N LEU A 59 6.52 -6.25 -6.26
CA LEU A 59 6.46 -5.94 -4.84
C LEU A 59 7.68 -5.14 -4.37
N ASP A 60 8.88 -5.49 -4.83
CA ASP A 60 10.12 -4.77 -4.53
C ASP A 60 10.05 -3.31 -5.02
N ILE A 61 9.46 -3.09 -6.20
CA ILE A 61 9.27 -1.73 -6.73
C ILE A 61 8.33 -0.92 -5.83
N LEU A 62 7.19 -1.48 -5.41
CA LEU A 62 6.29 -0.82 -4.47
C LEU A 62 6.97 -0.52 -3.13
N MET A 63 7.72 -1.48 -2.58
CA MET A 63 8.46 -1.33 -1.32
C MET A 63 9.54 -0.23 -1.40
N ASN A 64 10.14 -0.04 -2.58
CA ASN A 64 11.15 0.99 -2.83
C ASN A 64 10.54 2.34 -3.28
N GLY A 65 9.22 2.52 -3.14
CA GLY A 65 8.55 3.79 -3.37
C GLY A 65 8.08 4.05 -4.81
N GLY A 66 8.18 3.04 -5.69
CA GLY A 66 7.51 3.07 -6.98
C GLY A 66 5.98 2.97 -6.82
N ASN A 67 5.24 3.50 -7.79
CA ASN A 67 3.79 3.41 -7.82
C ASN A 67 3.32 2.12 -8.55
N ALA A 68 2.00 1.95 -8.65
CA ALA A 68 1.41 0.78 -9.31
C ALA A 68 1.79 0.64 -10.81
N ILE A 69 2.04 1.75 -11.52
CA ILE A 69 2.50 1.74 -12.91
C ILE A 69 3.96 1.27 -12.98
N ASP A 70 4.83 1.79 -12.11
CA ASP A 70 6.23 1.36 -12.05
C ASP A 70 6.32 -0.15 -11.78
N ALA A 71 5.53 -0.64 -10.83
CA ALA A 71 5.43 -2.06 -10.51
C ALA A 71 4.92 -2.88 -11.70
N ALA A 72 3.90 -2.41 -12.44
CA ALA A 72 3.38 -3.10 -13.62
C ALA A 72 4.44 -3.22 -14.73
N VAL A 73 5.21 -2.15 -15.01
CA VAL A 73 6.30 -2.19 -16.00
C VAL A 73 7.43 -3.14 -15.56
N GLY A 74 7.73 -3.22 -14.26
CA GLY A 74 8.70 -4.17 -13.73
C GLY A 74 8.23 -5.64 -13.78
N VAL A 75 6.91 -5.87 -13.67
CA VAL A 75 6.30 -7.19 -13.89
C VAL A 75 6.35 -7.56 -15.38
N GLY A 76 6.10 -6.60 -16.29
CA GLY A 76 6.15 -6.74 -17.75
C GLY A 76 5.00 -6.07 -18.48
#